data_AF-A0A135S7M5-F1
#
_entry.id   AF-A0A135S7M5-F1
#
_cell.length_a   1.000
_cell.length_b   1.000
_cell.length_c   1.000
_cell.angle_alpha   90.00
_cell.angle_beta   90.00
_cell.angle_gamma   90.00
#
_symmetry.space_group_name_H-M   'P 1'
#
loop_
_entity.id
_entity.type
_entity.pdbx_description
1 polymer ?
#
loop_
_entity_poly.entity_id
_entity_poly.type
_entity_poly.pdbx_seq_one_letter_code
_entity_poly.pdbx_strand_id
1 'polypeptide(L)'
;MATKHYFPDTAANTLVPRALRALVLANPHLTLSEAERVVANSHNDRSTVSIIGGGGSGHEPAWSGFVGEGLLSAVACGDIFASPSTKQVLEAMRLAPSDAGTILLITNYTGDRLHFGLAAERAKASELSDKVVVLPATDDVSIGRSKSSRVGRRGMPGHIFTMKILGAAAAEKYSFDHCVEIGRAVNDQTVSIGSALDHCHVPGRQHHSVAEDVCVVGAGIHNEPGQQLITPFPSVNDLVDRMLKLLCDQNDAERAFVSFEKGDEVTLLINNYGGLSVLELGALTDEVQTQLRSTWSITPVRTQVGTFETSLNAPGFSISLCNISAAARQLKSTATELLQLLDRPTSAVYWPNTVRPVTSEDKSNGLTTDKASTTNGHEQKSDLIRVDPKLLKNAIRSACERAIAAEPNLTKWDMVMGDGDCGEAVKGLCESLLRNLDNGSAASGSVFAFLESTIEAVDDMGGTLGAILGILLSAFSSSLRSEAQANLASTTSFSPILYASSLASAVESLKSHTPAREGDRTVMDVLIPFSDAFAKSGDFGAAVKVAAEKAEATRYLKARFGRATYVGDAAGQELPDPGAWALYEFLLGMADA
;
A
#
# COMPACT_ATOMS: atom_id res chain seq x y z
N MET A 1 14.98 5.54 8.42
CA MET A 1 14.68 5.89 7.00
C MET A 1 15.97 5.90 6.16
N ALA A 2 15.88 5.74 4.83
CA ALA A 2 17.07 5.70 3.95
C ALA A 2 17.65 7.10 3.69
N THR A 3 18.86 7.37 4.21
CA THR A 3 19.62 8.59 3.91
C THR A 3 20.41 8.51 2.61
N LYS A 4 20.41 7.34 1.95
CA LYS A 4 21.11 7.10 0.69
C LYS A 4 20.31 7.66 -0.48
N HIS A 5 21.00 8.36 -1.36
CA HIS A 5 20.46 8.92 -2.59
C HIS A 5 21.26 8.44 -3.79
N TYR A 6 20.60 8.30 -4.95
CA TYR A 6 21.29 7.98 -6.20
C TYR A 6 22.19 9.12 -6.69
N PHE A 7 21.85 10.37 -6.33
CA PHE A 7 22.65 11.54 -6.63
C PHE A 7 23.53 11.89 -5.43
N PRO A 8 24.79 12.32 -5.66
CA PRO A 8 25.70 12.69 -4.57
C PRO A 8 25.22 13.96 -3.87
N ASP A 9 25.75 14.22 -2.68
CA ASP A 9 25.40 15.38 -1.85
C ASP A 9 25.58 16.73 -2.54
N THR A 10 26.55 16.83 -3.47
CA THR A 10 26.78 18.05 -4.28
C THR A 10 25.67 18.33 -5.30
N ALA A 11 24.75 17.39 -5.53
CA ALA A 11 23.73 17.50 -6.55
C ALA A 11 22.49 18.28 -6.11
N ALA A 12 22.31 18.59 -4.82
CA ALA A 12 21.09 19.20 -4.28
C ALA A 12 20.58 20.41 -5.12
N ASN A 13 21.49 21.32 -5.49
CA ASN A 13 21.17 22.53 -6.28
C ASN A 13 20.94 22.27 -7.78
N THR A 14 21.20 21.04 -8.25
CA THR A 14 21.06 20.64 -9.67
C THR A 14 19.88 19.69 -9.91
N LEU A 15 19.28 19.15 -8.84
CA LEU A 15 18.17 18.20 -8.94
C LEU A 15 16.94 18.85 -9.56
N VAL A 16 16.54 20.03 -9.08
CA VAL A 16 15.33 20.72 -9.56
C VAL A 16 15.41 20.99 -11.08
N PRO A 17 16.45 21.66 -11.63
CA PRO A 17 16.53 21.85 -13.08
C PRO A 17 16.56 20.54 -13.88
N ARG A 18 17.21 19.48 -13.38
CA ARG A 18 17.23 18.16 -14.03
C ARG A 18 15.84 17.53 -14.08
N ALA A 19 15.10 17.57 -12.97
CA ALA A 19 13.75 17.04 -12.87
C ALA A 19 12.78 17.79 -13.81
N LEU A 20 12.85 19.12 -13.85
CA LEU A 20 12.02 19.93 -14.75
C LEU A 20 12.35 19.68 -16.23
N ARG A 21 13.64 19.55 -16.60
CA ARG A 21 14.03 19.15 -17.96
C ARG A 21 13.49 17.77 -18.31
N ALA A 22 13.57 16.80 -17.41
CA ALA A 22 13.05 15.45 -17.65
C ALA A 22 11.53 15.47 -17.87
N LEU A 23 10.79 16.24 -17.07
CA LEU A 23 9.35 16.42 -17.22
C LEU A 23 8.99 16.95 -18.63
N VAL A 24 9.64 18.02 -19.07
CA VAL A 24 9.33 18.64 -20.38
C VAL A 24 9.83 17.79 -21.56
N LEU A 25 10.98 17.12 -21.44
CA LEU A 25 11.47 16.19 -22.46
C LEU A 25 10.50 15.01 -22.68
N ALA A 26 9.87 14.53 -21.61
CA ALA A 26 8.88 13.47 -21.68
C ALA A 26 7.51 13.95 -22.17
N ASN A 27 7.23 15.26 -22.11
CA ASN A 27 5.90 15.83 -22.34
C ASN A 27 5.98 17.10 -23.20
N PRO A 28 5.93 16.97 -24.55
CA PRO A 28 6.16 18.07 -25.48
C PRO A 28 5.14 19.21 -25.46
N HIS A 29 4.00 19.04 -24.78
CA HIS A 29 2.99 20.08 -24.58
C HIS A 29 3.32 21.02 -23.39
N LEU A 30 4.47 20.81 -22.74
CA LEU A 30 5.00 21.67 -21.69
C LEU A 30 6.16 22.49 -22.25
N THR A 31 6.36 23.67 -21.68
CA THR A 31 7.51 24.55 -21.96
C THR A 31 8.26 24.82 -20.67
N LEU A 32 9.59 24.88 -20.73
CA LEU A 32 10.47 25.16 -19.60
C LEU A 32 11.24 26.47 -19.82
N SER A 33 11.06 27.44 -18.93
CA SER A 33 12.05 28.51 -18.72
C SER A 33 13.06 28.02 -17.72
N GLU A 34 14.17 27.47 -18.22
CA GLU A 34 15.15 26.76 -17.39
C GLU A 34 15.87 27.69 -16.42
N ALA A 35 16.20 28.91 -16.85
CA ALA A 35 16.87 29.91 -16.02
C ALA A 35 16.02 30.33 -14.81
N GLU A 36 14.70 30.38 -14.98
CA GLU A 36 13.75 30.76 -13.92
C GLU A 36 13.03 29.57 -13.29
N ARG A 37 13.32 28.33 -13.74
CA ARG A 37 12.69 27.09 -13.27
C ARG A 37 11.16 27.17 -13.28
N VAL A 38 10.62 27.61 -14.40
CA VAL A 38 9.17 27.72 -14.62
C VAL A 38 8.75 26.72 -15.67
N VAL A 39 7.71 25.95 -15.37
CA VAL A 39 7.03 25.08 -16.35
C VAL A 39 5.68 25.70 -16.68
N ALA A 40 5.32 25.72 -17.96
CA ALA A 40 4.05 26.25 -18.44
C ALA A 40 3.44 25.32 -19.49
N ASN A 41 2.11 25.35 -19.61
CA ASN A 41 1.40 24.67 -20.68
C ASN A 41 1.59 25.47 -21.98
N SER A 42 2.15 24.84 -23.03
CA SER A 42 2.37 25.51 -24.33
C SER A 42 1.07 25.86 -25.06
N HIS A 43 -0.06 25.31 -24.62
CA HIS A 43 -1.39 25.53 -25.19
C HIS A 43 -2.31 26.37 -24.29
N ASN A 44 -1.75 27.22 -23.42
CA ASN A 44 -2.53 28.09 -22.55
C ASN A 44 -3.49 29.02 -23.33
N ASP A 45 -4.80 28.94 -23.05
CA ASP A 45 -5.83 29.82 -23.63
C ASP A 45 -5.90 31.14 -22.85
N ARG A 46 -5.55 32.25 -23.50
CA ARG A 46 -5.57 33.59 -22.87
C ARG A 46 -6.97 34.06 -22.50
N SER A 47 -8.02 33.49 -23.10
CA SER A 47 -9.41 33.86 -22.82
C SER A 47 -9.95 33.27 -21.51
N THR A 48 -9.22 32.35 -20.88
CA THR A 48 -9.59 31.75 -19.59
C THR A 48 -8.77 32.34 -18.45
N VAL A 49 -9.22 32.13 -17.21
CA VAL A 49 -8.47 32.52 -16.01
C VAL A 49 -7.20 31.67 -15.93
N SER A 50 -6.03 32.30 -15.79
CA SER A 50 -4.77 31.57 -15.59
C SER A 50 -4.63 31.15 -14.13
N ILE A 51 -4.43 29.85 -13.88
CA ILE A 51 -4.16 29.32 -12.55
C ILE A 51 -2.67 29.02 -12.46
N ILE A 52 -1.95 29.81 -11.66
CA ILE A 52 -0.51 29.66 -11.48
C ILE A 52 -0.23 29.12 -10.09
N GLY A 53 0.41 27.96 -10.06
CA GLY A 53 0.87 27.33 -8.82
C GLY A 53 2.34 27.64 -8.51
N GLY A 54 2.83 27.06 -7.42
CA GLY A 54 4.26 26.99 -7.16
C GLY A 54 4.60 27.02 -5.69
N GLY A 55 5.90 26.88 -5.42
CA GLY A 55 6.45 26.71 -4.08
C GLY A 55 7.86 26.10 -4.14
N GLY A 56 8.38 25.73 -2.97
CA GLY A 56 9.61 24.94 -2.91
C GLY A 56 9.47 23.62 -3.67
N SER A 57 10.57 23.12 -4.22
CA SER A 57 10.62 21.77 -4.81
C SER A 57 10.78 20.70 -3.74
N GLY A 58 10.60 19.43 -4.13
CA GLY A 58 10.64 18.27 -3.22
C GLY A 58 9.26 17.76 -2.82
N HIS A 59 8.21 18.22 -3.51
CA HIS A 59 6.82 17.81 -3.32
C HIS A 59 6.22 17.14 -4.55
N GLU A 60 7.05 16.77 -5.53
CA GLU A 60 6.61 16.24 -6.80
C GLU A 60 5.68 15.02 -6.60
N PRO A 61 4.55 14.90 -7.33
CA PRO A 61 4.22 15.65 -8.54
C PRO A 61 3.75 17.09 -8.33
N ALA A 62 3.40 17.51 -7.11
CA ALA A 62 3.17 18.92 -6.82
C ALA A 62 4.48 19.72 -7.01
N TRP A 63 4.51 20.79 -7.79
CA TRP A 63 3.44 21.39 -8.57
C TRP A 63 3.59 21.14 -10.07
N SER A 64 4.81 20.85 -10.54
CA SER A 64 5.13 20.80 -11.97
C SER A 64 4.43 19.69 -12.74
N GLY A 65 4.12 18.58 -12.07
CA GLY A 65 3.32 17.50 -12.64
C GLY A 65 1.88 17.86 -12.95
N PHE A 66 1.40 18.97 -12.39
CA PHE A 66 0.01 19.42 -12.48
C PHE A 66 -0.22 20.53 -13.52
N VAL A 67 0.79 20.84 -14.32
CA VAL A 67 0.64 21.78 -15.45
C VAL A 67 -0.09 21.08 -16.60
N GLY A 68 -1.22 21.65 -17.02
CA GLY A 68 -2.08 21.09 -18.06
C GLY A 68 -3.47 21.74 -18.06
N GLU A 69 -4.23 21.52 -19.13
CA GLU A 69 -5.61 22.01 -19.26
C GLU A 69 -6.49 21.40 -18.16
N GLY A 70 -7.33 22.23 -17.53
CA GLY A 70 -8.21 21.80 -16.43
C GLY A 70 -7.51 21.63 -15.08
N LEU A 71 -6.25 22.10 -14.96
CA LEU A 71 -5.48 22.12 -13.71
C LEU A 71 -4.64 23.42 -13.59
N LEU A 72 -3.30 23.38 -13.69
CA LEU A 72 -2.45 24.58 -13.66
C LEU A 72 -2.04 25.04 -15.06
N SER A 73 -2.06 26.35 -15.30
CA SER A 73 -1.56 26.98 -16.52
C SER A 73 -0.02 27.06 -16.54
N ALA A 74 0.57 27.38 -15.39
CA ALA A 74 2.02 27.42 -15.19
C ALA A 74 2.37 27.26 -13.70
N VAL A 75 3.66 27.07 -13.44
CA VAL A 75 4.19 26.88 -12.10
C VAL A 75 5.57 27.52 -11.94
N ALA A 76 5.81 28.19 -10.82
CA ALA A 76 7.14 28.63 -10.42
C ALA A 76 7.74 27.66 -9.39
N CYS A 77 8.90 27.06 -9.70
CA CYS A 77 9.57 26.09 -8.83
C CYS A 77 10.80 26.71 -8.16
N GLY A 78 10.82 26.73 -6.82
CA GLY A 78 11.95 27.20 -6.03
C GLY A 78 13.10 26.18 -5.92
N ASP A 79 13.97 26.37 -4.92
CA ASP A 79 14.89 25.30 -4.49
C ASP A 79 14.13 24.30 -3.60
N ILE A 80 14.79 23.20 -3.22
CA ILE A 80 14.20 22.19 -2.33
C ILE A 80 13.79 22.82 -1.00
N PHE A 81 12.47 22.84 -0.73
CA PHE A 81 11.81 23.45 0.43
C PHE A 81 12.03 24.96 0.60
N ALA A 82 12.32 25.68 -0.49
CA ALA A 82 12.45 27.13 -0.48
C ALA A 82 11.57 27.75 -1.57
N SER A 83 10.72 28.70 -1.18
CA SER A 83 9.82 29.43 -2.07
C SER A 83 10.51 29.97 -3.33
N PRO A 84 9.88 29.95 -4.51
CA PRO A 84 10.41 30.61 -5.70
C PRO A 84 10.48 32.11 -5.49
N SER A 85 11.45 32.76 -6.12
CA SER A 85 11.54 34.21 -6.11
C SER A 85 10.42 34.86 -6.91
N THR A 86 10.11 36.12 -6.59
CA THR A 86 9.16 36.95 -7.35
C THR A 86 9.48 37.01 -8.86
N LYS A 87 10.76 36.91 -9.25
CA LYS A 87 11.16 36.91 -10.66
C LYS A 87 10.60 35.69 -11.40
N GLN A 88 10.67 34.53 -10.75
CA GLN A 88 10.17 33.26 -11.28
C GLN A 88 8.64 33.26 -11.36
N VAL A 89 7.95 33.81 -10.35
CA VAL A 89 6.48 33.94 -10.38
C VAL A 89 6.02 34.85 -11.51
N LEU A 90 6.67 36.00 -11.71
CA LEU A 90 6.38 36.89 -12.85
C LEU A 90 6.67 36.22 -14.20
N GLU A 91 7.67 35.35 -14.27
CA GLU A 91 7.96 34.57 -15.48
C GLU A 91 6.86 33.53 -15.77
N ALA A 92 6.33 32.86 -14.74
CA ALA A 92 5.15 32.00 -14.90
C ALA A 92 3.95 32.77 -15.45
N MET A 93 3.72 34.00 -14.98
CA MET A 93 2.66 34.86 -15.50
C MET A 93 2.88 35.26 -16.97
N ARG A 94 4.13 35.48 -17.39
CA ARG A 94 4.46 35.78 -18.80
C ARG A 94 4.28 34.57 -19.72
N LEU A 95 4.58 33.38 -19.23
CA LEU A 95 4.45 32.13 -19.99
C LEU A 95 3.02 31.60 -20.04
N ALA A 96 2.18 31.99 -19.07
CA ALA A 96 0.75 31.68 -19.04
C ALA A 96 -0.11 32.96 -18.93
N PRO A 97 -0.07 33.85 -19.94
CA PRO A 97 -0.80 35.11 -19.89
C PRO A 97 -2.31 34.85 -19.95
N SER A 98 -3.09 35.74 -19.32
CA SER A 98 -4.56 35.69 -19.34
C SER A 98 -5.15 37.10 -19.41
N ASP A 99 -6.12 37.25 -20.30
CA ASP A 99 -6.91 38.46 -20.45
C ASP A 99 -8.14 38.44 -19.51
N ALA A 100 -8.48 37.28 -18.93
CA ALA A 100 -9.55 37.12 -17.94
C ALA A 100 -9.09 37.40 -16.50
N GLY A 101 -7.80 37.17 -16.20
CA GLY A 101 -7.19 37.38 -14.90
C GLY A 101 -6.34 36.19 -14.45
N THR A 102 -5.53 36.39 -13.41
CA THR A 102 -4.59 35.37 -12.88
C THR A 102 -4.86 35.09 -11.41
N ILE A 103 -5.02 33.82 -11.06
CA ILE A 103 -5.09 33.34 -9.68
C ILE A 103 -3.76 32.66 -9.33
N LEU A 104 -3.07 33.18 -8.32
CA LEU A 104 -1.86 32.60 -7.76
C LEU A 104 -2.26 31.65 -6.62
N LEU A 105 -2.39 30.36 -6.91
CA LEU A 105 -2.73 29.32 -5.94
C LEU A 105 -1.47 28.79 -5.26
N ILE A 106 -1.35 28.98 -3.95
CA ILE A 106 -0.14 28.64 -3.19
C ILE A 106 -0.49 27.90 -1.91
N THR A 107 0.45 27.19 -1.31
CA THR A 107 0.34 26.76 0.08
C THR A 107 0.64 27.92 1.03
N ASN A 108 0.01 27.94 2.21
CA ASN A 108 0.13 29.07 3.14
C ASN A 108 1.43 29.03 3.99
N TYR A 109 2.57 29.23 3.34
CA TYR A 109 3.89 29.41 3.96
C TYR A 109 4.39 30.84 3.76
N THR A 110 5.13 31.38 4.74
CA THR A 110 5.53 32.80 4.75
C THR A 110 6.33 33.20 3.50
N GLY A 111 7.25 32.35 3.05
CA GLY A 111 8.03 32.60 1.82
C GLY A 111 7.12 32.76 0.61
N ASP A 112 6.20 31.82 0.40
CA ASP A 112 5.27 31.82 -0.73
C ASP A 112 4.33 33.03 -0.68
N ARG A 113 3.74 33.32 0.50
CA ARG A 113 2.90 34.52 0.66
C ARG A 113 3.61 35.81 0.25
N LEU A 114 4.86 35.98 0.68
CA LEU A 114 5.62 37.19 0.40
C LEU A 114 6.03 37.28 -1.07
N HIS A 115 6.58 36.20 -1.65
CA HIS A 115 7.07 36.24 -3.03
C HIS A 115 5.95 36.32 -4.07
N PHE A 116 4.86 35.56 -3.90
CA PHE A 116 3.70 35.62 -4.79
C PHE A 116 2.87 36.88 -4.56
N GLY A 117 2.76 37.37 -3.33
CA GLY A 117 2.15 38.67 -3.05
C GLY A 117 2.89 39.82 -3.72
N LEU A 118 4.23 39.85 -3.60
CA LEU A 118 5.05 40.84 -4.31
C LEU A 118 4.96 40.69 -5.84
N ALA A 119 4.82 39.47 -6.35
CA ALA A 119 4.61 39.23 -7.78
C ALA A 119 3.26 39.79 -8.25
N ALA A 120 2.18 39.58 -7.48
CA ALA A 120 0.87 40.14 -7.79
C ALA A 120 0.90 41.67 -7.86
N GLU A 121 1.54 42.34 -6.89
CA GLU A 121 1.65 43.80 -6.90
C GLU A 121 2.54 44.32 -8.04
N ARG A 122 3.63 43.62 -8.37
CA ARG A 122 4.47 43.98 -9.51
C ARG A 122 3.78 43.77 -10.85
N ALA A 123 2.99 42.70 -10.98
CA ALA A 123 2.25 42.42 -12.20
C ALA A 123 1.21 43.51 -12.51
N LYS A 124 0.52 44.02 -11.47
CA LYS A 124 -0.38 45.17 -11.59
C LYS A 124 0.40 46.45 -11.95
N ALA A 125 1.51 46.71 -11.25
CA ALA A 125 2.31 47.92 -11.46
C ALA A 125 2.99 47.99 -12.84
N SER A 126 3.28 46.83 -13.46
CA SER A 126 3.90 46.74 -14.78
C SER A 126 2.92 46.46 -15.91
N GLU A 127 1.60 46.57 -15.66
CA GLU A 127 0.54 46.27 -16.64
C GLU A 127 0.64 44.85 -17.25
N LEU A 128 1.23 43.90 -16.52
CA LEU A 128 1.30 42.49 -16.93
C LEU A 128 -0.07 41.83 -16.75
N SER A 129 -0.79 42.20 -15.69
CA SER A 129 -2.17 41.78 -15.46
C SER A 129 -2.84 42.69 -14.43
N ASP A 130 -4.02 43.20 -14.77
CA ASP A 130 -4.80 44.09 -13.87
C ASP A 130 -5.64 43.31 -12.84
N LYS A 131 -5.91 42.03 -13.11
CA LYS A 131 -6.73 41.14 -12.27
C LYS A 131 -5.88 40.01 -11.72
N VAL A 132 -5.29 40.22 -10.55
CA VAL A 132 -4.45 39.23 -9.88
C VAL A 132 -4.84 39.07 -8.42
N VAL A 133 -5.03 37.82 -7.99
CA VAL A 133 -5.26 37.49 -6.57
C VAL A 133 -4.37 36.34 -6.14
N VAL A 134 -3.91 36.39 -4.88
CA VAL A 134 -3.24 35.27 -4.22
C VAL A 134 -4.29 34.49 -3.43
N LEU A 135 -4.40 33.19 -3.69
CA LEU A 135 -5.27 32.27 -3.00
C LEU A 135 -4.42 31.25 -2.20
N PRO A 136 -4.17 31.50 -0.90
CA PRO A 136 -3.41 30.58 -0.08
C PRO A 136 -4.28 29.42 0.43
N ALA A 137 -3.82 28.20 0.22
CA ALA A 137 -4.42 27.00 0.78
C ALA A 137 -4.11 26.87 2.28
N THR A 138 -5.13 26.57 3.07
CA THR A 138 -5.08 26.65 4.53
C THR A 138 -5.80 25.48 5.19
N ASP A 139 -5.54 24.25 4.78
CA ASP A 139 -6.30 23.06 5.16
C ASP A 139 -5.78 22.33 6.41
N ASP A 140 -4.57 22.62 6.90
CA ASP A 140 -3.95 21.90 8.03
C ASP A 140 -4.64 22.09 9.39
N VAL A 141 -5.23 21.03 9.97
CA VAL A 141 -5.88 21.08 11.30
C VAL A 141 -4.91 20.91 12.47
N SER A 142 -3.63 20.61 12.22
CA SER A 142 -2.64 20.49 13.29
C SER A 142 -2.33 21.84 13.98
N ILE A 143 -2.75 22.96 13.41
CA ILE A 143 -2.64 24.30 14.01
C ILE A 143 -4.03 24.78 14.40
N GLY A 144 -4.30 24.84 15.71
CA GLY A 144 -5.57 25.32 16.24
C GLY A 144 -5.79 26.82 16.02
N ARG A 145 -7.06 27.25 16.04
CA ARG A 145 -7.51 28.64 15.80
C ARG A 145 -6.72 29.69 16.58
N SER A 146 -6.41 29.42 17.85
CA SER A 146 -5.64 30.35 18.69
C SER A 146 -4.25 30.64 18.11
N LYS A 147 -3.55 29.60 17.64
CA LYS A 147 -2.20 29.68 17.06
C LYS A 147 -2.20 30.15 15.60
N SER A 148 -3.28 29.93 14.86
CA SER A 148 -3.40 30.34 13.45
C SER A 148 -3.95 31.75 13.24
N SER A 149 -4.36 32.46 14.31
CA SER A 149 -5.08 33.74 14.24
C SER A 149 -4.39 34.86 13.44
N ARG A 150 -3.05 34.85 13.36
CA ARG A 150 -2.28 35.87 12.60
C ARG A 150 -1.84 35.43 11.22
N VAL A 151 -1.35 34.19 11.11
CA VAL A 151 -0.67 33.68 9.91
C VAL A 151 -1.49 32.67 9.11
N GLY A 152 -2.61 32.20 9.65
CA GLY A 152 -3.42 31.13 9.07
C GLY A 152 -2.88 29.72 9.37
N ARG A 153 -3.60 28.71 8.86
CA ARG A 153 -3.19 27.29 8.88
C ARG A 153 -2.21 27.03 7.74
N ARG A 154 -1.33 26.02 7.84
CA ARG A 154 -0.48 25.61 6.72
C ARG A 154 -1.35 25.09 5.56
N GLY A 155 -0.80 25.17 4.35
CA GLY A 155 -1.32 24.41 3.21
C GLY A 155 -0.73 23.01 3.22
N MET A 156 -1.58 22.01 3.07
CA MET A 156 -1.30 20.58 3.06
C MET A 156 -1.98 19.94 1.83
N PRO A 157 -1.79 18.63 1.57
CA PRO A 157 -2.26 18.02 0.32
C PRO A 157 -3.76 18.12 0.03
N GLY A 158 -4.60 18.58 0.97
CA GLY A 158 -6.02 18.84 0.70
C GLY A 158 -6.24 19.94 -0.35
N HIS A 159 -5.28 20.84 -0.55
CA HIS A 159 -5.35 21.89 -1.59
C HIS A 159 -5.50 21.33 -3.02
N ILE A 160 -5.20 20.04 -3.22
CA ILE A 160 -5.42 19.32 -4.47
C ILE A 160 -6.90 19.38 -4.90
N PHE A 161 -7.85 19.35 -3.96
CA PHE A 161 -9.27 19.55 -4.27
C PHE A 161 -9.53 20.95 -4.84
N THR A 162 -9.01 21.98 -4.18
CA THR A 162 -9.12 23.38 -4.63
C THR A 162 -8.49 23.55 -6.01
N MET A 163 -7.27 23.05 -6.20
CA MET A 163 -6.55 23.12 -7.48
C MET A 163 -7.35 22.46 -8.61
N LYS A 164 -7.88 21.25 -8.38
CA LYS A 164 -8.60 20.50 -9.41
C LYS A 164 -9.92 21.15 -9.80
N ILE A 165 -10.74 21.53 -8.82
CA ILE A 165 -12.04 22.15 -9.07
C ILE A 165 -11.86 23.53 -9.70
N LEU A 166 -10.91 24.32 -9.19
CA LEU A 166 -10.62 25.66 -9.71
C LEU A 166 -10.06 25.62 -11.14
N GLY A 167 -9.09 24.75 -11.41
CA GLY A 167 -8.52 24.58 -12.75
C GLY A 167 -9.56 24.11 -13.76
N ALA A 168 -10.45 23.21 -13.36
CA ALA A 168 -11.57 22.77 -14.20
C ALA A 168 -12.57 23.89 -14.46
N ALA A 169 -12.90 24.73 -13.46
CA ALA A 169 -13.79 25.87 -13.63
C ALA A 169 -13.20 26.92 -14.57
N ALA A 170 -11.90 27.21 -14.43
CA ALA A 170 -11.20 28.12 -15.33
C ALA A 170 -11.22 27.61 -16.78
N ALA A 171 -10.99 26.31 -17.00
CA ALA A 171 -11.08 25.68 -18.31
C ALA A 171 -12.52 25.63 -18.89
N GLU A 172 -13.57 25.71 -18.05
CA GLU A 172 -14.97 25.91 -18.48
C GLU A 172 -15.30 27.40 -18.73
N LYS A 173 -14.29 28.28 -18.71
CA LYS A 173 -14.42 29.73 -18.96
C LYS A 173 -15.31 30.46 -17.95
N TYR A 174 -15.37 29.97 -16.71
CA TYR A 174 -15.99 30.72 -15.62
C TYR A 174 -15.27 32.06 -15.44
N SER A 175 -16.01 33.07 -14.96
CA SER A 175 -15.44 34.40 -14.74
C SER A 175 -14.37 34.37 -13.64
N PHE A 176 -13.43 35.31 -13.70
CA PHE A 176 -12.40 35.49 -12.67
C PHE A 176 -12.98 35.51 -11.26
N ASP A 177 -13.99 36.36 -11.02
CA ASP A 177 -14.59 36.49 -9.69
C ASP A 177 -15.21 35.18 -9.21
N HIS A 178 -15.88 34.43 -10.09
CA HIS A 178 -16.48 33.16 -9.72
C HIS A 178 -15.44 32.05 -9.49
N CYS A 179 -14.34 32.03 -10.25
CA CYS A 179 -13.21 31.16 -9.96
C CYS A 179 -12.64 31.45 -8.56
N VAL A 180 -12.49 32.73 -8.18
CA VAL A 180 -12.02 33.11 -6.84
C VAL A 180 -13.00 32.67 -5.75
N GLU A 181 -14.31 32.82 -5.97
CA GLU A 181 -15.36 32.34 -5.06
C GLU A 181 -15.28 30.82 -4.88
N ILE A 182 -15.21 30.06 -5.99
CA ILE A 182 -15.06 28.59 -5.97
C ILE A 182 -13.82 28.19 -5.16
N GLY A 183 -12.68 28.80 -5.47
CA GLY A 183 -11.42 28.46 -4.82
C GLY A 183 -11.46 28.69 -3.30
N ARG A 184 -12.08 29.79 -2.86
CA ARG A 184 -12.27 30.08 -1.43
C ARG A 184 -13.24 29.10 -0.78
N ALA A 185 -14.40 28.84 -1.39
CA ALA A 185 -15.41 27.96 -0.82
C ALA A 185 -14.90 26.52 -0.64
N VAL A 186 -14.17 26.00 -1.63
CA VAL A 186 -13.56 24.66 -1.52
C VAL A 186 -12.45 24.65 -0.47
N ASN A 187 -11.55 25.64 -0.46
CA ASN A 187 -10.49 25.73 0.55
C ASN A 187 -11.04 25.84 1.98
N ASP A 188 -12.07 26.65 2.18
CA ASP A 188 -12.71 26.85 3.49
C ASP A 188 -13.40 25.58 4.00
N GLN A 189 -13.77 24.67 3.08
CA GLN A 189 -14.41 23.39 3.39
C GLN A 189 -13.46 22.20 3.30
N THR A 190 -12.15 22.44 3.27
CA THR A 190 -11.11 21.42 3.25
C THR A 190 -10.31 21.40 4.56
N VAL A 191 -10.07 20.18 5.07
CA VAL A 191 -9.27 19.91 6.27
C VAL A 191 -8.31 18.75 6.03
N SER A 192 -7.08 18.86 6.56
CA SER A 192 -6.02 17.88 6.38
C SER A 192 -5.21 17.66 7.65
N ILE A 193 -4.76 16.42 7.87
CA ILE A 193 -3.82 16.06 8.93
C ILE A 193 -2.80 15.04 8.41
N GLY A 194 -1.53 15.27 8.71
CA GLY A 194 -0.42 14.39 8.35
C GLY A 194 0.09 13.55 9.51
N SER A 195 0.63 12.38 9.21
CA SER A 195 1.44 11.57 10.13
C SER A 195 2.70 11.08 9.43
N ALA A 196 3.81 10.99 10.17
CA ALA A 196 5.07 10.48 9.65
C ALA A 196 5.82 9.64 10.69
N LEU A 197 6.50 8.60 10.22
CA LEU A 197 7.37 7.74 11.02
C LEU A 197 8.75 8.38 11.22
N ASP A 198 9.16 9.25 10.30
CA ASP A 198 10.46 9.93 10.31
C ASP A 198 10.39 11.20 9.44
N HIS A 199 11.42 12.03 9.52
CA HIS A 199 11.63 13.13 8.59
C HIS A 199 11.95 12.61 7.17
N CYS A 200 11.91 13.45 6.13
CA CYS A 200 12.53 13.16 4.84
C CYS A 200 14.04 13.47 4.85
N HIS A 201 14.78 12.94 3.87
CA HIS A 201 16.20 13.22 3.67
C HIS A 201 16.44 14.03 2.39
N VAL A 202 17.07 15.19 2.53
CA VAL A 202 17.56 15.99 1.39
C VAL A 202 19.04 15.68 1.16
N PRO A 203 19.47 15.33 -0.07
CA PRO A 203 20.90 15.11 -0.37
C PRO A 203 21.78 16.26 0.12
N GLY A 204 22.89 15.95 0.78
CA GLY A 204 23.82 16.94 1.34
C GLY A 204 23.36 17.69 2.59
N ARG A 205 22.22 17.33 3.20
CA ARG A 205 21.78 17.87 4.50
C ARG A 205 21.98 16.84 5.61
N GLN A 206 22.11 17.31 6.86
CA GLN A 206 22.12 16.41 8.01
C GLN A 206 20.75 15.78 8.23
N HIS A 207 20.73 14.51 8.61
CA HIS A 207 19.51 13.81 8.99
C HIS A 207 19.31 13.88 10.50
N HIS A 208 18.11 14.28 10.91
CA HIS A 208 17.62 14.12 12.28
C HIS A 208 16.55 13.04 12.23
N SER A 209 16.80 11.91 12.89
CA SER A 209 15.86 10.78 12.91
C SER A 209 14.86 10.91 14.06
N VAL A 210 13.62 10.51 13.81
CA VAL A 210 12.65 10.22 14.87
C VAL A 210 12.99 8.87 15.52
N ALA A 211 12.74 8.71 16.82
CA ALA A 211 12.99 7.46 17.52
C ALA A 211 12.03 6.34 17.04
N GLU A 212 12.47 5.08 17.03
CA GLU A 212 11.70 3.95 16.46
C GLU A 212 10.31 3.76 17.10
N ASP A 213 10.17 4.09 18.38
CA ASP A 213 8.93 4.01 19.17
C ASP A 213 8.07 5.30 19.12
N VAL A 214 8.35 6.21 18.18
CA VAL A 214 7.68 7.51 18.12
C VAL A 214 6.94 7.68 16.80
N CYS A 215 5.66 8.03 16.88
CA CYS A 215 4.87 8.48 15.73
C CYS A 215 4.66 10.00 15.81
N VAL A 216 4.84 10.72 14.70
CA VAL A 216 4.61 12.17 14.61
C VAL A 216 3.24 12.46 14.01
N VAL A 217 2.32 13.05 14.78
CA VAL A 217 1.01 13.53 14.27
C VAL A 217 1.04 15.04 14.06
N GLY A 218 0.47 15.50 12.95
CA GLY A 218 0.57 16.88 12.48
C GLY A 218 1.89 17.18 11.77
N ALA A 219 2.54 16.16 11.22
CA ALA A 219 3.73 16.31 10.39
C ALA A 219 3.44 17.24 9.20
N GLY A 220 4.32 18.21 8.96
CA GLY A 220 4.26 19.07 7.78
C GLY A 220 4.97 18.45 6.58
N ILE A 221 4.97 19.16 5.45
CA ILE A 221 5.60 18.71 4.21
C ILE A 221 7.09 19.10 4.09
N HIS A 222 7.66 19.89 5.00
CA HIS A 222 9.06 20.36 4.94
C HIS A 222 9.90 19.97 6.17
N ASN A 223 9.65 18.82 6.79
CA ASN A 223 10.28 18.40 8.05
C ASN A 223 10.01 19.33 9.25
N GLU A 224 8.98 20.16 9.21
CA GLU A 224 8.62 20.97 10.38
C GLU A 224 8.22 20.07 11.55
N PRO A 225 8.47 20.49 12.80
CA PRO A 225 8.02 19.75 13.98
C PRO A 225 6.52 19.46 13.90
N GLY A 226 6.15 18.20 14.16
CA GLY A 226 4.75 17.82 14.26
C GLY A 226 4.08 18.45 15.48
N GLN A 227 2.74 18.37 15.51
CA GLN A 227 1.96 18.83 16.66
C GLN A 227 2.16 17.93 17.88
N GLN A 228 2.25 16.62 17.66
CA GLN A 228 2.31 15.62 18.72
C GLN A 228 3.37 14.57 18.40
N LEU A 229 4.17 14.21 19.40
CA LEU A 229 5.02 13.02 19.39
C LEU A 229 4.33 11.98 20.28
N ILE A 230 3.93 10.86 19.70
CA ILE A 230 3.24 9.77 20.41
C ILE A 230 4.26 8.68 20.70
N THR A 231 4.44 8.34 21.98
CA THR A 231 5.24 7.21 22.47
C THR A 231 4.50 6.54 23.64
N PRO A 232 4.40 5.19 23.67
CA PRO A 232 4.89 4.29 22.63
C PRO A 232 4.12 4.39 21.31
N PHE A 233 4.68 3.85 20.23
CA PHE A 233 4.07 3.85 18.90
C PHE A 233 2.66 3.21 18.98
N PRO A 234 1.59 3.92 18.60
CA PRO A 234 0.22 3.43 18.77
C PRO A 234 -0.13 2.34 17.74
N SER A 235 -1.21 1.59 18.00
CA SER A 235 -1.79 0.76 16.94
C SER A 235 -2.24 1.64 15.76
N VAL A 236 -2.31 1.07 14.55
CA VAL A 236 -2.80 1.81 13.37
C VAL A 236 -4.23 2.32 13.59
N ASN A 237 -5.08 1.52 14.23
CA ASN A 237 -6.45 1.91 14.56
C ASN A 237 -6.48 3.14 15.49
N ASP A 238 -5.64 3.16 16.54
CA ASP A 238 -5.55 4.30 17.45
C ASP A 238 -4.95 5.55 16.78
N LEU A 239 -3.98 5.36 15.88
CA LEU A 239 -3.40 6.47 15.10
C LEU A 239 -4.46 7.13 14.21
N VAL A 240 -5.20 6.32 13.45
CA VAL A 240 -6.26 6.79 12.55
C VAL A 240 -7.40 7.44 13.35
N ASP A 241 -7.81 6.87 14.48
CA ASP A 241 -8.83 7.45 15.36
C ASP A 241 -8.41 8.85 15.84
N ARG A 242 -7.16 9.00 16.27
CA ARG A 242 -6.62 10.31 16.68
C ARG A 242 -6.62 11.31 15.53
N MET A 243 -6.19 10.90 14.34
CA MET A 243 -6.17 11.78 13.16
C MET A 243 -7.58 12.21 12.75
N LEU A 244 -8.54 11.28 12.71
CA LEU A 244 -9.93 11.58 12.37
C LEU A 244 -10.62 12.44 13.43
N LYS A 245 -10.33 12.27 14.72
CA LYS A 245 -10.80 13.17 15.77
C LYS A 245 -10.38 14.62 15.52
N LEU A 246 -9.12 14.85 15.11
CA LEU A 246 -8.63 16.19 14.79
C LEU A 246 -9.32 16.81 13.56
N LEU A 247 -9.82 16.00 12.64
CA LEU A 247 -10.52 16.45 11.43
C LEU A 247 -12.02 16.68 11.66
N CYS A 248 -12.67 15.81 12.44
CA CYS A 248 -14.12 15.66 12.43
C CYS A 248 -14.82 16.10 13.73
N ASP A 249 -14.13 16.13 14.88
CA ASP A 249 -14.78 16.42 16.17
C ASP A 249 -15.26 17.88 16.26
N GLN A 250 -16.58 18.05 16.23
CA GLN A 250 -17.21 19.36 16.33
C GLN A 250 -17.13 19.98 17.74
N ASN A 251 -16.72 19.20 18.75
CA ASN A 251 -16.49 19.70 20.10
C ASN A 251 -15.08 20.28 20.29
N ASP A 252 -14.16 20.05 19.35
CA ASP A 252 -12.84 20.69 19.37
C ASP A 252 -12.94 22.13 18.85
N ALA A 253 -13.16 23.08 19.75
CA ALA A 253 -13.25 24.50 19.40
C ALA A 253 -11.99 25.04 18.68
N GLU A 254 -10.83 24.40 18.84
CA GLU A 254 -9.60 24.80 18.17
C GLU A 254 -9.50 24.26 16.74
N ARG A 255 -10.20 23.16 16.40
CA ARG A 255 -9.99 22.42 15.14
C ARG A 255 -11.24 22.07 14.34
N ALA A 256 -12.44 22.31 14.87
CA ALA A 256 -13.69 22.23 14.14
C ALA A 256 -13.78 23.34 13.07
N PHE A 257 -12.94 23.24 12.03
CA PHE A 257 -12.87 24.17 10.91
C PHE A 257 -13.97 23.90 9.88
N VAL A 258 -14.37 22.63 9.74
CA VAL A 258 -15.39 22.15 8.82
C VAL A 258 -16.39 21.30 9.59
N SER A 259 -17.67 21.48 9.29
CA SER A 259 -18.75 20.67 9.84
C SER A 259 -19.17 19.63 8.82
N PHE A 260 -19.47 18.42 9.29
CA PHE A 260 -19.93 17.31 8.46
C PHE A 260 -21.31 16.87 8.95
N GLU A 261 -22.34 17.18 8.16
CA GLU A 261 -23.72 16.83 8.49
C GLU A 261 -24.14 15.52 7.81
N LYS A 262 -25.16 14.88 8.36
CA LYS A 262 -25.71 13.64 7.77
C LYS A 262 -26.23 13.93 6.36
N GLY A 263 -25.68 13.23 5.37
CA GLY A 263 -26.07 13.37 3.97
C GLY A 263 -25.21 14.35 3.17
N ASP A 264 -24.23 15.01 3.79
CA ASP A 264 -23.23 15.77 3.05
C ASP A 264 -22.39 14.85 2.16
N GLU A 265 -22.11 15.31 0.94
CA GLU A 265 -21.20 14.69 0.00
C GLU A 265 -19.76 15.12 0.34
N VAL A 266 -19.01 14.18 0.90
CA VAL A 266 -17.62 14.40 1.34
C VAL A 266 -16.66 13.68 0.40
N THR A 267 -15.54 14.31 0.05
CA THR A 267 -14.47 13.66 -0.71
C THR A 267 -13.26 13.41 0.17
N LEU A 268 -12.62 12.27 -0.02
CA LEU A 268 -11.44 11.82 0.72
C LEU A 268 -10.22 11.81 -0.19
N LEU A 269 -9.09 12.31 0.35
CA LEU A 269 -7.77 12.16 -0.24
C LEU A 269 -6.84 11.52 0.79
N ILE A 270 -6.25 10.39 0.42
CA ILE A 270 -5.14 9.73 1.13
C ILE A 270 -3.88 9.97 0.32
N ASN A 271 -3.01 10.85 0.84
CA ASN A 271 -1.79 11.25 0.15
C ASN A 271 -0.55 10.61 0.78
N ASN A 272 0.32 10.04 -0.04
CA ASN A 272 1.62 9.50 0.34
C ASN A 272 2.70 10.61 0.29
N TYR A 273 3.47 10.75 1.36
CA TYR A 273 4.61 11.69 1.39
C TYR A 273 5.83 11.21 0.60
N GLY A 274 5.77 10.01 0.03
CA GLY A 274 6.74 9.47 -0.93
C GLY A 274 7.49 8.25 -0.40
N GLY A 275 7.49 8.02 0.91
CA GLY A 275 8.23 6.93 1.54
C GLY A 275 7.42 5.66 1.86
N LEU A 276 6.09 5.65 1.66
CA LEU A 276 5.27 4.47 1.95
C LEU A 276 5.07 3.57 0.73
N SER A 277 4.93 2.26 0.96
CA SER A 277 4.51 1.33 -0.09
C SER A 277 3.04 1.54 -0.47
N VAL A 278 2.68 1.20 -1.70
CA VAL A 278 1.27 1.24 -2.15
C VAL A 278 0.41 0.23 -1.36
N LEU A 279 1.02 -0.87 -0.91
CA LEU A 279 0.38 -1.88 -0.05
C LEU A 279 -0.06 -1.27 1.29
N GLU A 280 0.87 -0.64 2.01
CA GLU A 280 0.59 0.01 3.29
C GLU A 280 -0.39 1.19 3.13
N LEU A 281 -0.24 2.00 2.08
CA LEU A 281 -1.16 3.09 1.78
C LEU A 281 -2.59 2.57 1.55
N GLY A 282 -2.73 1.41 0.89
CA GLY A 282 -4.01 0.73 0.69
C GLY A 282 -4.63 0.25 2.01
N ALA A 283 -3.84 -0.38 2.88
CA ALA A 283 -4.29 -0.82 4.20
C ALA A 283 -4.72 0.37 5.09
N LEU A 284 -3.94 1.46 5.10
CA LEU A 284 -4.30 2.70 5.79
C LEU A 284 -5.60 3.32 5.23
N THR A 285 -5.81 3.24 3.92
CA THR A 285 -7.04 3.73 3.28
C THR A 285 -8.26 2.93 3.73
N ASP A 286 -8.14 1.60 3.85
CA ASP A 286 -9.22 0.75 4.36
C ASP A 286 -9.59 1.12 5.79
N GLU A 287 -8.60 1.27 6.68
CA GLU A 287 -8.83 1.65 8.07
C GLU A 287 -9.50 3.03 8.19
N VAL A 288 -9.01 4.03 7.45
CA VAL A 288 -9.60 5.38 7.42
C VAL A 288 -11.06 5.34 6.98
N GLN A 289 -11.38 4.63 5.89
CA GLN A 289 -12.75 4.54 5.40
C GLN A 289 -13.66 3.73 6.33
N THR A 290 -13.12 2.71 7.00
CA THR A 290 -13.86 1.93 8.01
C THR A 290 -14.23 2.78 9.20
N GLN A 291 -13.30 3.56 9.74
CA GLN A 291 -13.57 4.47 10.86
C GLN A 291 -14.44 5.66 10.48
N LEU A 292 -14.25 6.27 9.30
CA LEU A 292 -15.14 7.33 8.80
C LEU A 292 -16.61 6.87 8.76
N ARG A 293 -16.86 5.65 8.25
CA ARG A 293 -18.20 5.08 8.16
C ARG A 293 -18.77 4.73 9.53
N SER A 294 -18.03 3.99 10.34
CA SER A 294 -18.52 3.42 11.61
C SER A 294 -18.59 4.44 12.75
N THR A 295 -17.62 5.35 12.84
CA THR A 295 -17.49 6.30 13.96
C THR A 295 -18.07 7.66 13.62
N TRP A 296 -17.81 8.15 12.41
CA TRP A 296 -18.19 9.51 12.00
C TRP A 296 -19.44 9.57 11.13
N SER A 297 -20.00 8.43 10.73
CA SER A 297 -21.13 8.35 9.78
C SER A 297 -20.87 9.07 8.45
N ILE A 298 -19.60 9.14 8.03
CA ILE A 298 -19.16 9.73 6.77
C ILE A 298 -18.82 8.61 5.79
N THR A 299 -19.46 8.59 4.63
CA THR A 299 -19.08 7.73 3.51
C THR A 299 -18.61 8.62 2.36
N PRO A 300 -17.30 8.69 2.08
CA PRO A 300 -16.82 9.53 0.99
C PRO A 300 -17.44 9.16 -0.36
N VAL A 301 -17.89 10.17 -1.12
CA VAL A 301 -18.46 9.98 -2.46
C VAL A 301 -17.38 9.86 -3.55
N ARG A 302 -16.16 10.32 -3.25
CA ARG A 302 -14.94 10.13 -4.05
C ARG A 302 -13.78 9.91 -3.09
N THR A 303 -12.93 8.94 -3.41
CA THR A 303 -11.71 8.63 -2.65
C THR A 303 -10.53 8.63 -3.60
N GLN A 304 -9.61 9.58 -3.44
CA GLN A 304 -8.35 9.66 -4.16
C GLN A 304 -7.23 9.11 -3.28
N VAL A 305 -6.43 8.18 -3.80
CA VAL A 305 -5.35 7.53 -3.05
C VAL A 305 -4.11 7.52 -3.93
N GLY A 306 -2.99 7.99 -3.39
CA GLY A 306 -1.72 7.95 -4.11
C GLY A 306 -0.78 9.07 -3.69
N THR A 307 0.08 9.46 -4.63
CA THR A 307 1.13 10.45 -4.40
C THR A 307 0.78 11.73 -5.15
N PHE A 308 0.24 12.72 -4.45
CA PHE A 308 -0.19 13.99 -5.02
C PHE A 308 0.75 15.15 -4.63
N GLU A 309 1.15 15.19 -3.36
CA GLU A 309 2.11 16.17 -2.84
C GLU A 309 3.04 15.46 -1.84
N THR A 310 4.27 15.22 -2.26
CA THR A 310 5.26 14.49 -1.44
C THR A 310 5.94 15.38 -0.40
N SER A 311 6.74 14.76 0.45
CA SER A 311 7.85 15.38 1.17
C SER A 311 9.09 14.52 0.89
N LEU A 312 9.59 14.59 -0.34
CA LEU A 312 10.65 13.72 -0.86
C LEU A 312 10.42 12.23 -0.56
N ASN A 313 11.19 11.65 0.36
CA ASN A 313 11.13 10.25 0.77
C ASN A 313 10.61 10.07 2.20
N ALA A 314 9.88 11.05 2.76
CA ALA A 314 9.31 10.94 4.10
C ALA A 314 8.39 9.70 4.19
N PRO A 315 8.60 8.81 5.18
CA PRO A 315 7.73 7.67 5.44
C PRO A 315 6.49 8.16 6.19
N GLY A 316 5.55 8.77 5.46
CA GLY A 316 4.35 9.36 6.03
C GLY A 316 3.20 9.46 5.04
N PHE A 317 2.03 9.79 5.57
CA PHE A 317 0.81 10.00 4.81
C PHE A 317 -0.02 11.13 5.41
N SER A 318 -1.00 11.62 4.65
CA SER A 318 -2.02 12.53 5.16
C SER A 318 -3.42 12.12 4.75
N ILE A 319 -4.37 12.47 5.62
CA ILE A 319 -5.80 12.35 5.38
C ILE A 319 -6.35 13.74 5.14
N SER A 320 -7.05 13.93 4.04
CA SER A 320 -7.74 15.18 3.71
C SER A 320 -9.21 14.92 3.40
N LEU A 321 -10.10 15.74 3.96
CA LEU A 321 -11.53 15.72 3.70
C LEU A 321 -11.96 17.07 3.13
N CYS A 322 -12.81 17.05 2.10
CA CYS A 322 -13.50 18.23 1.61
C CYS A 322 -15.01 18.01 1.66
N ASN A 323 -15.75 18.90 2.34
CA ASN A 323 -17.20 18.88 2.34
C ASN A 323 -17.74 19.62 1.12
N ILE A 324 -18.03 18.87 0.05
CA ILE A 324 -18.48 19.42 -1.23
C ILE A 324 -19.88 20.02 -1.11
N SER A 325 -20.77 19.40 -0.33
CA SER A 325 -22.10 19.97 -0.08
C SER A 325 -22.03 21.31 0.64
N ALA A 326 -21.16 21.46 1.64
CA ALA A 326 -20.97 22.73 2.31
C ALA A 326 -20.34 23.79 1.39
N ALA A 327 -19.35 23.43 0.56
CA ALA A 327 -18.76 24.34 -0.42
C ALA A 327 -19.82 24.81 -1.44
N ALA A 328 -20.65 23.90 -1.93
CA ALA A 328 -21.75 24.20 -2.84
C ALA A 328 -22.79 25.15 -2.21
N ARG A 329 -23.13 24.94 -0.92
CA ARG A 329 -24.01 25.85 -0.17
C ARG A 329 -23.45 27.27 -0.11
N GLN A 330 -22.14 27.44 0.11
CA GLN A 330 -21.50 28.77 0.11
C GLN A 330 -21.58 29.45 -1.26
N LEU A 331 -21.47 28.68 -2.34
CA LEU A 331 -21.54 29.16 -3.72
C LEU A 331 -22.97 29.33 -4.25
N LYS A 332 -23.98 28.90 -3.49
CA LYS A 332 -25.38 28.79 -3.96
C LYS A 332 -25.49 27.93 -5.24
N SER A 333 -24.68 26.88 -5.30
CA SER A 333 -24.56 25.90 -6.38
C SER A 333 -24.96 24.52 -5.86
N THR A 334 -24.87 23.49 -6.69
CA THR A 334 -25.11 22.09 -6.31
C THR A 334 -23.80 21.35 -6.09
N ALA A 335 -23.81 20.37 -5.18
CA ALA A 335 -22.65 19.51 -4.97
C ALA A 335 -22.30 18.70 -6.23
N THR A 336 -23.31 18.32 -7.03
CA THR A 336 -23.13 17.73 -8.36
C THR A 336 -22.25 18.56 -9.29
N GLU A 337 -22.44 19.88 -9.35
CA GLU A 337 -21.63 20.76 -10.21
C GLU A 337 -20.16 20.76 -9.78
N LEU A 338 -19.88 20.84 -8.47
CA LEU A 338 -18.51 20.76 -7.96
C LEU A 338 -17.88 19.38 -8.17
N LEU A 339 -18.66 18.30 -8.02
CA LEU A 339 -18.20 16.94 -8.31
C LEU A 339 -17.89 16.75 -9.80
N GLN A 340 -18.69 17.34 -10.70
CA GLN A 340 -18.40 17.34 -12.14
C GLN A 340 -17.10 18.06 -12.48
N LEU A 341 -16.80 19.19 -11.81
CA LEU A 341 -15.52 19.88 -11.95
C LEU A 341 -14.35 19.03 -11.42
N LEU A 342 -14.53 18.35 -10.28
CA LEU A 342 -13.55 17.43 -9.71
C LEU A 342 -13.26 16.25 -10.65
N ASP A 343 -14.31 15.69 -11.25
CA ASP A 343 -14.27 14.53 -12.14
C ASP A 343 -13.83 14.88 -13.58
N ARG A 344 -13.77 16.18 -13.95
CA ARG A 344 -13.43 16.62 -15.30
C ARG A 344 -12.03 16.13 -15.70
N PRO A 345 -11.84 15.56 -16.90
CA PRO A 345 -10.51 15.21 -17.41
C PRO A 345 -9.54 16.40 -17.42
N THR A 346 -8.25 16.12 -17.33
CA THR A 346 -7.18 17.10 -17.44
C THR A 346 -6.04 16.54 -18.29
N SER A 347 -5.29 17.41 -18.96
CA SER A 347 -4.05 17.02 -19.66
C SER A 347 -2.81 17.05 -18.77
N ALA A 348 -2.94 17.38 -17.49
CA ALA A 348 -1.84 17.36 -16.54
C ALA A 348 -1.22 15.97 -16.40
N VAL A 349 0.07 15.88 -16.68
CA VAL A 349 0.82 14.62 -16.87
C VAL A 349 0.74 13.68 -15.66
N TYR A 350 0.84 14.25 -14.46
CA TYR A 350 0.87 13.46 -13.23
C TYR A 350 -0.44 13.53 -12.45
N TRP A 351 -1.54 13.95 -13.09
CA TRP A 351 -2.86 13.71 -12.52
C TRP A 351 -3.16 12.21 -12.57
N PRO A 352 -3.29 11.52 -11.43
CA PRO A 352 -3.13 10.07 -11.40
C PRO A 352 -4.37 9.30 -11.91
N ASN A 353 -5.41 9.98 -12.41
CA ASN A 353 -6.66 9.41 -12.94
C ASN A 353 -7.22 8.28 -12.05
N THR A 354 -7.09 8.42 -10.73
CA THR A 354 -7.33 7.36 -9.74
C THR A 354 -8.81 7.07 -9.51
N VAL A 355 -9.70 7.95 -9.97
CA VAL A 355 -11.14 7.79 -9.81
C VAL A 355 -11.81 7.84 -11.16
N ARG A 356 -12.50 6.74 -11.51
CA ARG A 356 -13.44 6.75 -12.62
C ARG A 356 -14.77 7.32 -12.11
N PRO A 357 -15.40 8.28 -12.82
CA PRO A 357 -16.71 8.78 -12.43
C PRO A 357 -17.70 7.62 -12.30
N VAL A 358 -18.38 7.52 -11.15
CA VAL A 358 -19.39 6.49 -10.89
C VAL A 358 -20.58 6.74 -11.80
N THR A 359 -20.88 5.79 -12.68
CA THR A 359 -22.09 5.79 -13.51
C THR A 359 -23.25 5.14 -12.76
N SER A 360 -24.48 5.37 -13.20
CA SER A 360 -25.66 4.71 -12.63
C SER A 360 -25.62 3.18 -12.71
N GLU A 361 -24.80 2.63 -13.61
CA GLU A 361 -24.61 1.18 -13.80
C GLU A 361 -23.70 0.56 -12.72
N ASP A 362 -22.81 1.34 -12.09
CA ASP A 362 -21.84 0.80 -11.12
C ASP A 362 -22.47 0.45 -9.76
N LYS A 363 -23.67 0.95 -9.46
CA LYS A 363 -24.39 0.68 -8.19
C LYS A 363 -24.98 -0.73 -8.10
N SER A 364 -24.99 -1.51 -9.19
CA SER A 364 -25.60 -2.85 -9.23
C SER A 364 -24.60 -4.00 -9.00
N ASN A 365 -23.29 -3.72 -8.99
CA ASN A 365 -22.24 -4.76 -8.97
C ASN A 365 -21.70 -5.12 -7.58
N GLY A 366 -22.45 -4.86 -6.52
CA GLY A 366 -22.17 -5.49 -5.24
C GLY A 366 -22.40 -6.99 -5.37
N LEU A 367 -21.35 -7.75 -5.72
CA LEU A 367 -21.34 -9.20 -5.60
C LEU A 367 -21.62 -9.54 -4.13
N THR A 368 -22.88 -9.79 -3.83
CA THR A 368 -23.25 -10.67 -2.75
C THR A 368 -22.57 -11.98 -3.09
N THR A 369 -21.45 -12.28 -2.44
CA THR A 369 -20.99 -13.65 -2.31
C THR A 369 -22.05 -14.36 -1.46
N ASP A 370 -23.15 -14.71 -2.10
CA ASP A 370 -23.90 -15.88 -1.69
C ASP A 370 -22.85 -16.98 -1.68
N LYS A 371 -22.38 -17.33 -0.48
CA LYS A 371 -21.79 -18.64 -0.26
C LYS A 371 -22.87 -19.58 -0.73
N ALA A 372 -22.78 -20.00 -1.99
CA ALA A 372 -23.55 -21.09 -2.51
C ALA A 372 -23.24 -22.23 -1.56
N SER A 373 -24.18 -22.50 -0.65
CA SER A 373 -24.19 -23.72 0.10
C SER A 373 -24.41 -24.79 -0.94
N THR A 374 -23.33 -25.26 -1.55
CA THR A 374 -23.32 -26.53 -2.25
C THR A 374 -23.42 -27.60 -1.17
N THR A 375 -24.63 -27.72 -0.60
CA THR A 375 -25.16 -28.99 -0.15
C THR A 375 -25.45 -29.82 -1.39
N ASN A 376 -24.43 -30.11 -2.18
CA ASN A 376 -24.46 -31.26 -3.06
C ASN A 376 -24.31 -32.45 -2.12
N GLY A 377 -25.34 -33.30 -2.10
CA GLY A 377 -25.35 -34.49 -1.28
C GLY A 377 -24.05 -35.26 -1.48
N HIS A 378 -23.18 -35.22 -0.47
CA HIS A 378 -22.18 -36.25 -0.29
C HIS A 378 -22.97 -37.53 -0.02
N GLU A 379 -23.23 -38.30 -1.08
CA GLU A 379 -23.27 -39.75 -0.95
C GLU A 379 -22.12 -40.11 -0.01
N GLN A 380 -22.43 -40.80 1.09
CA GLN A 380 -21.46 -41.22 2.09
C GLN A 380 -20.28 -41.89 1.38
N LYS A 381 -19.22 -41.13 1.10
CA LYS A 381 -17.94 -41.69 0.67
C LYS A 381 -17.53 -42.56 1.84
N SER A 382 -17.55 -43.88 1.62
CA SER A 382 -17.17 -44.86 2.64
C SER A 382 -15.86 -44.42 3.28
N ASP A 383 -15.85 -44.28 4.58
CA ASP A 383 -14.69 -43.89 5.37
C ASP A 383 -13.73 -45.09 5.47
N LEU A 384 -12.95 -45.29 4.41
CA LEU A 384 -12.21 -46.54 4.15
C LEU A 384 -11.02 -46.76 5.09
N ILE A 385 -10.50 -45.72 5.75
CA ILE A 385 -9.31 -45.81 6.61
C ILE A 385 -9.53 -45.00 7.87
N ARG A 386 -9.42 -45.69 9.01
CA ARG A 386 -9.49 -45.09 10.35
C ARG A 386 -8.25 -45.39 11.17
N VAL A 387 -7.86 -44.43 12.00
CA VAL A 387 -6.77 -44.51 12.98
C VAL A 387 -7.29 -44.08 14.35
N ASP A 388 -6.52 -44.35 15.42
CA ASP A 388 -6.85 -43.82 16.75
C ASP A 388 -6.90 -42.28 16.70
N PRO A 389 -8.06 -41.65 16.98
CA PRO A 389 -8.20 -40.20 17.01
C PRO A 389 -7.18 -39.50 17.90
N LYS A 390 -6.78 -40.12 19.02
CA LYS A 390 -5.78 -39.55 19.94
C LYS A 390 -4.39 -39.57 19.34
N LEU A 391 -4.02 -40.67 18.70
CA LEU A 391 -2.73 -40.80 18.01
C LEU A 391 -2.63 -39.78 16.87
N LEU A 392 -3.66 -39.68 16.02
CA LEU A 392 -3.71 -38.71 14.92
C LEU A 392 -3.60 -37.27 15.44
N LYS A 393 -4.38 -36.93 16.47
CA LYS A 393 -4.33 -35.59 17.09
C LYS A 393 -2.95 -35.27 17.66
N ASN A 394 -2.33 -36.20 18.38
CA ASN A 394 -1.03 -36.00 19.01
C ASN A 394 0.09 -35.87 17.98
N ALA A 395 0.12 -36.74 16.97
CA ALA A 395 1.14 -36.72 15.92
C ALA A 395 1.14 -35.41 15.12
N ILE A 396 -0.03 -34.96 14.66
CA ILE A 396 -0.14 -33.71 13.90
C ILE A 396 0.14 -32.51 14.78
N ARG A 397 -0.32 -32.51 16.04
CA ARG A 397 -0.02 -31.42 16.98
C ARG A 397 1.48 -31.28 17.22
N SER A 398 2.17 -32.38 17.51
CA SER A 398 3.62 -32.42 17.70
C SER A 398 4.36 -31.92 16.44
N ALA A 399 3.94 -32.37 15.26
CA ALA A 399 4.48 -31.89 13.97
C ALA A 399 4.33 -30.38 13.78
N CYS A 400 3.13 -29.84 14.03
CA CYS A 400 2.85 -28.41 13.89
C CYS A 400 3.64 -27.58 14.91
N GLU A 401 3.70 -28.01 16.18
CA GLU A 401 4.42 -27.31 17.24
C GLU A 401 5.94 -27.26 16.96
N ARG A 402 6.53 -28.33 16.42
CA ARG A 402 7.93 -28.33 15.98
C ARG A 402 8.18 -27.42 14.79
N ALA A 403 7.33 -27.47 13.76
CA ALA A 403 7.47 -26.61 12.59
C ALA A 403 7.33 -25.12 12.95
N ILE A 404 6.41 -24.77 13.86
CA ILE A 404 6.27 -23.41 14.41
C ILE A 404 7.53 -23.00 15.19
N ALA A 405 8.10 -23.90 16.00
CA ALA A 405 9.34 -23.61 16.73
C ALA A 405 10.55 -23.37 15.80
N ALA A 406 10.55 -23.96 14.60
CA ALA A 406 11.59 -23.76 13.60
C ALA A 406 11.47 -22.43 12.83
N GLU A 407 10.28 -21.82 12.78
CA GLU A 407 9.96 -20.64 11.96
C GLU A 407 11.02 -19.53 12.00
N PRO A 408 11.52 -19.07 13.17
CA PRO A 408 12.47 -17.95 13.20
C PRO A 408 13.77 -18.24 12.42
N ASN A 409 14.20 -19.51 12.40
CA ASN A 409 15.37 -19.92 11.63
C ASN A 409 15.03 -20.05 10.14
N LEU A 410 13.85 -20.60 9.80
CA LEU A 410 13.40 -20.74 8.42
C LEU A 410 13.32 -19.37 7.73
N THR A 411 12.66 -18.40 8.35
CA THR A 411 12.54 -17.01 7.88
C THR A 411 13.93 -16.38 7.74
N LYS A 412 14.81 -16.58 8.74
CA LYS A 412 16.18 -16.05 8.70
C LYS A 412 17.01 -16.61 7.54
N TRP A 413 16.95 -17.91 7.30
CA TRP A 413 17.68 -18.56 6.21
C TRP A 413 17.10 -18.15 4.85
N ASP A 414 15.77 -18.03 4.76
CA ASP A 414 15.10 -17.62 3.54
C ASP A 414 15.33 -16.12 3.22
N MET A 415 15.52 -15.24 4.19
CA MET A 415 15.93 -13.84 3.92
C MET A 415 17.31 -13.75 3.22
N VAL A 416 18.18 -14.75 3.40
CA VAL A 416 19.50 -14.79 2.75
C VAL A 416 19.42 -15.34 1.33
N MET A 417 18.55 -16.34 1.12
CA MET A 417 18.52 -17.14 -0.11
C MET A 417 17.27 -16.90 -0.97
N GLY A 418 16.27 -16.21 -0.45
CA GLY A 418 14.95 -16.02 -1.03
C GLY A 418 14.36 -14.66 -0.68
N ASP A 419 13.06 -14.62 -0.43
CA ASP A 419 12.30 -13.43 -0.03
C ASP A 419 11.91 -13.39 1.44
N GLY A 420 12.24 -14.43 2.21
CA GLY A 420 12.09 -14.43 3.67
C GLY A 420 10.69 -14.79 4.15
N ASP A 421 9.85 -15.42 3.32
CA ASP A 421 8.45 -15.72 3.64
C ASP A 421 8.21 -17.19 4.02
N CYS A 422 9.17 -18.09 3.78
CA CYS A 422 8.97 -19.52 3.93
C CYS A 422 8.59 -19.91 5.37
N GLY A 423 9.25 -19.35 6.37
CA GLY A 423 8.95 -19.64 7.78
C GLY A 423 7.56 -19.16 8.19
N GLU A 424 7.20 -17.92 7.84
CA GLU A 424 5.89 -17.35 8.13
C GLU A 424 4.77 -18.17 7.47
N ALA A 425 4.97 -18.61 6.22
CA ALA A 425 4.01 -19.45 5.51
C ALA A 425 3.81 -20.81 6.21
N VAL A 426 4.89 -21.48 6.63
CA VAL A 426 4.83 -22.75 7.36
C VAL A 426 4.12 -22.59 8.70
N LYS A 427 4.42 -21.51 9.44
CA LYS A 427 3.76 -21.19 10.70
C LYS A 427 2.27 -20.95 10.51
N GLY A 428 1.88 -20.16 9.51
CA GLY A 428 0.47 -19.88 9.20
C GLY A 428 -0.33 -21.15 8.92
N LEU A 429 0.24 -22.08 8.12
CA LEU A 429 -0.35 -23.38 7.87
C LEU A 429 -0.48 -24.21 9.17
N CYS A 430 0.58 -24.33 9.95
CA CYS A 430 0.58 -25.12 11.18
C CYS A 430 -0.41 -24.59 12.22
N GLU A 431 -0.52 -23.27 12.38
CA GLU A 431 -1.53 -22.65 13.24
C GLU A 431 -2.96 -22.94 12.74
N SER A 432 -3.18 -22.97 11.42
CA SER A 432 -4.46 -23.37 10.83
C SER A 432 -4.80 -24.83 11.12
N LEU A 433 -3.84 -25.75 10.98
CA LEU A 433 -4.02 -27.15 11.31
C LEU A 433 -4.29 -27.37 12.81
N LEU A 434 -3.59 -26.66 13.70
CA LEU A 434 -3.85 -26.71 15.14
C LEU A 434 -5.29 -26.23 15.47
N ARG A 435 -5.76 -25.13 14.85
CA ARG A 435 -7.16 -24.69 14.98
C ARG A 435 -8.14 -25.75 14.50
N ASN A 436 -7.89 -26.37 13.34
CA ASN A 436 -8.74 -27.45 12.82
C ASN A 436 -8.75 -28.67 13.75
N LEU A 437 -7.62 -29.04 14.35
CA LEU A 437 -7.53 -30.13 15.33
C LEU A 437 -8.32 -29.83 16.60
N ASP A 438 -8.28 -28.58 17.08
CA ASP A 438 -9.03 -28.15 18.27
C ASP A 438 -10.53 -28.06 18.00
N ASN A 439 -10.91 -27.79 16.76
CA ASN A 439 -12.29 -27.89 16.28
C ASN A 439 -12.76 -29.33 15.97
N GLY A 440 -11.92 -30.34 16.23
CA GLY A 440 -12.31 -31.75 16.16
C GLY A 440 -12.13 -32.42 14.80
N SER A 441 -11.33 -31.87 13.89
CA SER A 441 -11.03 -32.49 12.56
C SER A 441 -10.53 -33.94 12.65
N ALA A 442 -9.83 -34.31 13.75
CA ALA A 442 -9.35 -35.67 13.99
C ALA A 442 -10.33 -36.56 14.78
N ALA A 443 -11.47 -36.04 15.25
CA ALA A 443 -12.33 -36.72 16.22
C ALA A 443 -12.98 -38.00 15.68
N SER A 444 -13.22 -38.08 14.37
CA SER A 444 -13.78 -39.26 13.71
C SER A 444 -12.75 -40.40 13.54
N GLY A 445 -11.46 -40.10 13.68
CA GLY A 445 -10.36 -41.01 13.31
C GLY A 445 -10.23 -41.23 11.80
N SER A 446 -11.06 -40.56 10.98
CA SER A 446 -11.02 -40.65 9.52
C SER A 446 -9.79 -39.94 8.97
N VAL A 447 -8.93 -40.69 8.28
CA VAL A 447 -7.76 -40.09 7.60
C VAL A 447 -8.21 -39.21 6.43
N PHE A 448 -9.25 -39.59 5.69
CA PHE A 448 -9.74 -38.81 4.57
C PHE A 448 -10.37 -37.48 5.00
N ALA A 449 -11.19 -37.48 6.05
CA ALA A 449 -11.78 -36.23 6.55
C ALA A 449 -10.68 -35.27 7.07
N PHE A 450 -9.66 -35.82 7.73
CA PHE A 450 -8.52 -35.03 8.18
C PHE A 450 -7.69 -34.49 7.01
N LEU A 451 -7.41 -35.31 5.98
CA LEU A 451 -6.71 -34.86 4.77
C LEU A 451 -7.49 -33.79 4.01
N GLU A 452 -8.82 -33.92 3.88
CA GLU A 452 -9.67 -32.91 3.25
C GLU A 452 -9.57 -31.56 4.00
N SER A 453 -9.69 -31.56 5.33
CA SER A 453 -9.49 -30.36 6.15
C SER A 453 -8.06 -29.79 6.08
N THR A 454 -7.06 -30.65 5.88
CA THR A 454 -5.66 -30.23 5.72
C THR A 454 -5.43 -29.59 4.35
N ILE A 455 -6.01 -30.14 3.28
CA ILE A 455 -5.92 -29.59 1.92
C ILE A 455 -6.58 -28.21 1.87
N GLU A 456 -7.75 -28.04 2.48
CA GLU A 456 -8.41 -26.73 2.60
C GLU A 456 -7.52 -25.70 3.30
N ALA A 457 -6.84 -26.09 4.38
CA ALA A 457 -5.90 -25.20 5.08
C ALA A 457 -4.65 -24.86 4.24
N VAL A 458 -4.23 -25.76 3.35
CA VAL A 458 -3.12 -25.52 2.41
C VAL A 458 -3.55 -24.61 1.26
N ASP A 459 -4.79 -24.70 0.79
CA ASP A 459 -5.31 -23.80 -0.25
C ASP A 459 -5.32 -22.33 0.20
N ASP A 460 -5.51 -22.09 1.50
CA ASP A 460 -5.45 -20.75 2.11
C ASP A 460 -4.02 -20.18 2.23
N MET A 461 -2.98 -21.02 2.14
CA MET A 461 -1.57 -20.63 2.32
C MET A 461 -0.99 -19.87 1.12
N GLY A 462 -1.46 -20.17 -0.10
CA GLY A 462 -0.90 -19.63 -1.34
C GLY A 462 0.59 -19.96 -1.55
N GLY A 463 1.25 -19.24 -2.48
CA GLY A 463 2.68 -19.36 -2.75
C GLY A 463 3.14 -20.70 -3.37
N THR A 464 4.45 -20.85 -3.62
CA THR A 464 5.01 -22.06 -4.24
C THR A 464 4.92 -23.27 -3.30
N LEU A 465 5.16 -23.09 -2.00
CA LEU A 465 5.09 -24.17 -1.03
C LEU A 465 3.65 -24.68 -0.85
N GLY A 466 2.65 -23.79 -0.80
CA GLY A 466 1.24 -24.17 -0.77
C GLY A 466 0.84 -24.99 -2.01
N ALA A 467 1.28 -24.61 -3.20
CA ALA A 467 1.02 -25.38 -4.43
C ALA A 467 1.67 -26.78 -4.40
N ILE A 468 2.92 -26.91 -3.93
CA ILE A 468 3.60 -28.21 -3.79
C ILE A 468 2.85 -29.10 -2.80
N LEU A 469 2.50 -28.58 -1.62
CA LEU A 469 1.78 -29.33 -0.59
C LEU A 469 0.37 -29.70 -1.05
N GLY A 470 -0.35 -28.80 -1.72
CA GLY A 470 -1.69 -29.03 -2.24
C GLY A 470 -1.71 -30.15 -3.29
N ILE A 471 -0.75 -30.14 -4.22
CA ILE A 471 -0.58 -31.22 -5.20
C ILE A 471 -0.23 -32.54 -4.50
N LEU A 472 0.74 -32.53 -3.58
CA LEU A 472 1.20 -33.73 -2.87
C LEU A 472 0.07 -34.37 -2.06
N LEU A 473 -0.63 -33.60 -1.23
CA LEU A 473 -1.70 -34.09 -0.37
C LEU A 473 -2.92 -34.54 -1.17
N SER A 474 -3.27 -33.82 -2.24
CA SER A 474 -4.36 -34.23 -3.14
C SER A 474 -4.03 -35.54 -3.87
N ALA A 475 -2.80 -35.66 -4.38
CA ALA A 475 -2.34 -36.90 -5.03
C ALA A 475 -2.26 -38.06 -4.04
N PHE A 476 -1.79 -37.80 -2.80
CA PHE A 476 -1.75 -38.78 -1.72
C PHE A 476 -3.14 -39.27 -1.34
N SER A 477 -4.09 -38.36 -1.11
CA SER A 477 -5.49 -38.70 -0.81
C SER A 477 -6.12 -39.53 -1.93
N SER A 478 -5.85 -39.18 -3.19
CA SER A 478 -6.33 -39.94 -4.36
C SER A 478 -5.73 -41.35 -4.43
N SER A 479 -4.40 -41.48 -4.30
CA SER A 479 -3.71 -42.78 -4.31
C SER A 479 -4.18 -43.67 -3.16
N LEU A 480 -4.27 -43.09 -1.95
CA LEU A 480 -4.72 -43.78 -0.75
C LEU A 480 -6.14 -44.31 -0.91
N ARG A 481 -7.03 -43.54 -1.53
CA ARG A 481 -8.40 -43.97 -1.82
C ARG A 481 -8.43 -45.12 -2.83
N SER A 482 -7.65 -45.03 -3.92
CA SER A 482 -7.58 -46.08 -4.94
C SER A 482 -7.04 -47.39 -4.38
N GLU A 483 -5.96 -47.33 -3.61
CA GLU A 483 -5.33 -48.50 -2.99
C GLU A 483 -6.19 -49.11 -1.88
N ALA A 484 -6.90 -48.30 -1.09
CA ALA A 484 -7.84 -48.78 -0.09
C ALA A 484 -9.04 -49.50 -0.73
N GLN A 485 -9.56 -48.99 -1.86
CA GLN A 485 -10.64 -49.62 -2.61
C GLN A 485 -10.23 -50.96 -3.23
N ALA A 486 -9.00 -51.05 -3.74
CA ALA A 486 -8.47 -52.28 -4.34
C ALA A 486 -8.26 -53.42 -3.31
N ASN A 487 -8.09 -53.09 -2.03
CA ASN A 487 -7.75 -54.04 -0.96
C ASN A 487 -8.88 -54.30 0.07
N LEU A 488 -10.13 -53.97 -0.28
CA LEU A 488 -11.33 -53.94 0.58
C LEU A 488 -11.57 -55.18 1.47
N ALA A 489 -10.98 -56.34 1.16
CA ALA A 489 -11.11 -57.59 1.92
C ALA A 489 -10.15 -57.73 3.12
N SER A 490 -9.18 -56.82 3.32
CA SER A 490 -8.12 -56.97 4.35
C SER A 490 -7.75 -55.72 5.16
N THR A 491 -8.26 -54.54 4.80
CA THR A 491 -7.83 -53.25 5.37
C THR A 491 -8.86 -52.66 6.34
N THR A 492 -8.90 -53.18 7.56
CA THR A 492 -9.58 -52.50 8.71
C THR A 492 -8.59 -51.95 9.74
N SER A 493 -7.28 -52.10 9.54
CA SER A 493 -6.23 -51.59 10.43
C SER A 493 -5.09 -50.90 9.68
N PHE A 494 -4.46 -49.93 10.35
CA PHE A 494 -3.26 -49.20 9.94
C PHE A 494 -2.21 -50.11 9.27
N SER A 495 -1.91 -49.85 7.99
CA SER A 495 -0.85 -50.53 7.23
C SER A 495 0.20 -49.51 6.79
N PRO A 496 1.40 -49.50 7.39
CA PRO A 496 2.49 -48.61 6.98
C PRO A 496 2.82 -48.72 5.48
N ILE A 497 2.70 -49.93 4.92
CA ILE A 497 2.98 -50.21 3.52
C ILE A 497 2.02 -49.43 2.60
N LEU A 498 0.73 -49.36 2.96
CA LEU A 498 -0.28 -48.63 2.21
C LEU A 498 0.01 -47.12 2.16
N TYR A 499 0.39 -46.53 3.29
CA TYR A 499 0.76 -45.12 3.33
C TYR A 499 2.05 -44.85 2.54
N ALA A 500 3.02 -45.77 2.61
CA ALA A 500 4.28 -45.62 1.91
C ALA A 500 4.13 -45.70 0.38
N SER A 501 3.33 -46.65 -0.13
CA SER A 501 3.04 -46.76 -1.58
C SER A 501 2.23 -45.57 -2.09
N SER A 502 1.23 -45.12 -1.32
CA SER A 502 0.44 -43.94 -1.68
C SER A 502 1.27 -42.67 -1.68
N LEU A 503 2.21 -42.52 -0.75
CA LEU A 503 3.13 -41.38 -0.74
C LEU A 503 4.08 -41.42 -1.94
N ALA A 504 4.64 -42.59 -2.28
CA ALA A 504 5.50 -42.73 -3.45
C ALA A 504 4.77 -42.35 -4.75
N SER A 505 3.53 -42.80 -4.91
CA SER A 505 2.66 -42.42 -6.03
C SER A 505 2.39 -40.90 -6.06
N ALA A 506 2.15 -40.30 -4.89
CA ALA A 506 1.94 -38.86 -4.77
C ALA A 506 3.20 -38.04 -5.13
N VAL A 507 4.38 -38.52 -4.74
CA VAL A 507 5.67 -37.90 -5.11
C VAL A 507 5.92 -38.01 -6.60
N GLU A 508 5.59 -39.12 -7.26
CA GLU A 508 5.67 -39.23 -8.72
C GLU A 508 4.71 -38.28 -9.43
N SER A 509 3.49 -38.11 -8.91
CA SER A 509 2.55 -37.10 -9.40
C SER A 509 3.11 -35.68 -9.23
N LEU A 510 3.70 -35.36 -8.07
CA LEU A 510 4.34 -34.07 -7.86
C LEU A 510 5.50 -33.83 -8.84
N LYS A 511 6.32 -34.85 -9.12
CA LYS A 511 7.42 -34.78 -10.10
C LYS A 511 6.96 -34.45 -11.53
N SER A 512 5.69 -34.66 -11.89
CA SER A 512 5.15 -34.22 -13.19
C SER A 512 4.75 -32.74 -13.22
N HIS A 513 4.60 -32.10 -12.05
CA HIS A 513 4.20 -30.70 -11.91
C HIS A 513 5.38 -29.78 -11.56
N THR A 514 6.50 -30.33 -11.11
CA THR A 514 7.74 -29.59 -10.87
C THR A 514 8.95 -30.28 -11.48
N PRO A 515 9.89 -29.55 -12.10
CA PRO A 515 11.16 -30.12 -12.57
C PRO A 515 12.16 -30.39 -11.43
N ALA A 516 11.94 -29.90 -10.21
CA ALA A 516 12.86 -30.08 -9.09
C ALA A 516 13.04 -31.56 -8.69
N ARG A 517 14.29 -31.95 -8.45
CA ARG A 517 14.71 -33.30 -8.04
C ARG A 517 15.67 -33.20 -6.85
N GLU A 518 16.04 -34.36 -6.33
CA GLU A 518 17.14 -34.45 -5.36
C GLU A 518 18.43 -33.85 -5.96
N GLY A 519 19.12 -33.05 -5.17
CA GLY A 519 20.31 -32.28 -5.55
C GLY A 519 20.02 -30.82 -5.94
N ASP A 520 18.75 -30.40 -6.02
CA ASP A 520 18.40 -29.07 -6.53
C ASP A 520 18.19 -28.00 -5.44
N ARG A 521 18.31 -28.39 -4.16
CA ARG A 521 18.16 -27.56 -2.95
C ARG A 521 16.75 -26.99 -2.81
N THR A 522 15.79 -27.88 -2.57
CA THR A 522 14.37 -27.61 -2.35
C THR A 522 13.79 -28.63 -1.37
N VAL A 523 12.50 -28.50 -1.03
CA VAL A 523 11.76 -29.52 -0.27
C VAL A 523 11.86 -30.94 -0.87
N MET A 524 12.11 -31.06 -2.18
CA MET A 524 12.26 -32.35 -2.87
C MET A 524 13.49 -33.15 -2.40
N ASP A 525 14.52 -32.46 -1.88
CA ASP A 525 15.73 -33.11 -1.33
C ASP A 525 15.44 -33.93 -0.08
N VAL A 526 14.39 -33.59 0.66
CA VAL A 526 13.91 -34.36 1.81
C VAL A 526 12.76 -35.28 1.40
N LEU A 527 11.80 -34.77 0.64
CA LEU A 527 10.58 -35.50 0.30
C LEU A 527 10.86 -36.77 -0.52
N ILE A 528 11.72 -36.70 -1.54
CA ILE A 528 12.01 -37.86 -2.41
C ILE A 528 12.73 -38.96 -1.60
N PRO A 529 13.87 -38.68 -0.92
CA PRO A 529 14.56 -39.73 -0.18
C PRO A 529 13.77 -40.28 1.02
N PHE A 530 12.97 -39.43 1.68
CA PHE A 530 12.05 -39.88 2.73
C PHE A 530 11.03 -40.88 2.17
N SER A 531 10.37 -40.54 1.06
CA SER A 531 9.39 -41.40 0.41
C SER A 531 9.99 -42.73 -0.03
N ASP A 532 11.18 -42.71 -0.65
CA ASP A 532 11.88 -43.92 -1.12
C ASP A 532 12.30 -44.81 0.06
N ALA A 533 12.81 -44.22 1.14
CA ALA A 533 13.17 -44.95 2.35
C ALA A 533 11.95 -45.57 3.04
N PHE A 534 10.83 -44.84 3.10
CA PHE A 534 9.59 -45.34 3.70
C PHE A 534 8.98 -46.47 2.86
N ALA A 535 8.92 -46.33 1.53
CA ALA A 535 8.42 -47.37 0.63
C ALA A 535 9.26 -48.65 0.70
N LYS A 536 10.58 -48.52 0.86
CA LYS A 536 11.50 -49.67 0.95
C LYS A 536 11.45 -50.40 2.29
N SER A 537 11.35 -49.67 3.40
CA SER A 537 11.48 -50.23 4.75
C SER A 537 10.14 -50.52 5.43
N GLY A 538 9.07 -49.79 5.07
CA GLY A 538 7.82 -49.74 5.83
C GLY A 538 7.97 -49.10 7.22
N ASP A 539 9.14 -48.53 7.55
CA ASP A 539 9.46 -47.94 8.84
C ASP A 539 9.55 -46.42 8.72
N PHE A 540 8.55 -45.73 9.29
CA PHE A 540 8.47 -44.28 9.28
C PHE A 540 9.65 -43.63 10.02
N GLY A 541 10.05 -44.18 11.17
CA GLY A 541 11.16 -43.63 11.97
C GLY A 541 12.51 -43.79 11.27
N ALA A 542 12.72 -44.89 10.56
CA ALA A 542 13.90 -45.06 9.70
C ALA A 542 13.91 -44.06 8.54
N ALA A 543 12.76 -43.80 7.93
CA ALA A 543 12.64 -42.78 6.87
C ALA A 543 12.88 -41.36 7.39
N VAL A 544 12.42 -41.02 8.60
CA VAL A 544 12.69 -39.72 9.24
C VAL A 544 14.18 -39.49 9.48
N LYS A 545 14.96 -40.52 9.79
CA LYS A 545 16.42 -40.40 9.89
C LYS A 545 17.05 -40.02 8.55
N VAL A 546 16.56 -40.59 7.44
CA VAL A 546 16.98 -40.20 6.09
C VAL A 546 16.59 -38.75 5.80
N ALA A 547 15.38 -38.33 6.18
CA ALA A 547 14.94 -36.93 6.06
C ALA A 547 15.87 -35.97 6.81
N ALA A 548 16.31 -36.32 8.02
CA ALA A 548 17.25 -35.51 8.81
C ALA A 548 18.60 -35.34 8.11
N GLU A 549 19.19 -36.44 7.64
CA GLU A 549 20.46 -36.42 6.91
C GLU A 549 20.36 -35.58 5.63
N LYS A 550 19.23 -35.68 4.92
CA LYS A 550 19.01 -34.95 3.66
C LYS A 550 18.71 -33.48 3.87
N ALA A 551 17.94 -33.12 4.89
CA ALA A 551 17.70 -31.74 5.28
C ALA A 551 19.01 -31.03 5.59
N GLU A 552 19.90 -31.68 6.36
CA GLU A 552 21.23 -31.16 6.66
C GLU A 552 22.12 -31.08 5.42
N ALA A 553 22.07 -32.08 4.53
CA ALA A 553 22.87 -32.09 3.30
C ALA A 553 22.53 -30.93 2.34
N THR A 554 21.30 -30.40 2.37
CA THR A 554 20.91 -29.25 1.55
C THR A 554 21.78 -28.02 1.75
N ARG A 555 22.44 -27.93 2.92
CA ARG A 555 23.40 -26.89 3.28
C ARG A 555 24.51 -26.69 2.25
N TYR A 556 24.94 -27.79 1.64
CA TYR A 556 26.08 -27.84 0.71
C TYR A 556 25.64 -27.96 -0.75
N LEU A 557 24.34 -27.93 -1.02
CA LEU A 557 23.82 -28.00 -2.38
C LEU A 557 23.83 -26.63 -3.04
N LYS A 558 24.07 -26.63 -4.34
CA LYS A 558 23.87 -25.44 -5.17
C LYS A 558 22.41 -25.37 -5.58
N ALA A 559 21.76 -24.25 -5.25
CA ALA A 559 20.38 -24.01 -5.66
C ALA A 559 20.25 -24.01 -7.19
N ARG A 560 19.23 -24.73 -7.69
CA ARG A 560 18.88 -24.80 -9.11
C ARG A 560 17.45 -24.36 -9.41
N PHE A 561 16.63 -24.21 -8.38
CA PHE A 561 15.27 -23.65 -8.46
C PHE A 561 15.06 -22.58 -7.38
N GLY A 562 13.98 -21.81 -7.56
CA GLY A 562 13.62 -20.73 -6.65
C GLY A 562 14.55 -19.51 -6.74
N ARG A 563 14.27 -18.52 -5.89
CA ARG A 563 15.01 -17.26 -5.82
C ARG A 563 16.50 -17.45 -5.44
N ALA A 564 16.81 -18.55 -4.76
CA ALA A 564 18.17 -18.94 -4.37
C ALA A 564 19.12 -19.18 -5.55
N THR A 565 18.60 -19.28 -6.79
CA THR A 565 19.43 -19.39 -8.00
C THR A 565 20.08 -18.08 -8.43
N TYR A 566 19.52 -16.93 -8.05
CA TYR A 566 19.97 -15.61 -8.50
C TYR A 566 20.08 -14.55 -7.38
N VAL A 567 19.69 -14.88 -6.15
CA VAL A 567 19.84 -14.03 -4.96
C VAL A 567 20.99 -14.56 -4.08
N GLY A 568 22.08 -13.79 -3.99
CA GLY A 568 23.17 -14.01 -3.02
C GLY A 568 24.15 -15.15 -3.33
N ASP A 569 25.34 -15.08 -2.74
CA ASP A 569 26.30 -16.19 -2.71
C ASP A 569 25.89 -17.19 -1.61
N ALA A 570 24.66 -17.73 -1.71
CA ALA A 570 24.06 -18.64 -0.74
C ALA A 570 24.86 -19.95 -0.57
N ALA A 571 25.72 -20.27 -1.54
CA ALA A 571 26.66 -21.38 -1.46
C ALA A 571 27.83 -21.10 -0.48
N GLY A 572 28.14 -19.84 -0.20
CA GLY A 572 29.22 -19.44 0.72
C GLY A 572 28.82 -19.38 2.20
N GLN A 573 27.53 -19.46 2.53
CA GLN A 573 27.04 -19.31 3.91
C GLN A 573 26.61 -20.61 4.60
N GLU A 574 26.66 -21.75 3.90
CA GLU A 574 26.35 -23.07 4.45
C GLU A 574 25.05 -23.07 5.30
N LEU A 575 23.94 -22.61 4.70
CA LEU A 575 22.61 -22.60 5.32
C LEU A 575 21.72 -23.71 4.73
N PRO A 576 20.89 -24.42 5.53
CA PRO A 576 20.03 -25.46 4.98
C PRO A 576 18.85 -24.84 4.22
N ASP A 577 18.28 -25.58 3.27
CA ASP A 577 17.07 -25.16 2.55
C ASP A 577 15.88 -25.04 3.52
N PRO A 578 15.22 -23.87 3.61
CA PRO A 578 14.09 -23.66 4.53
C PRO A 578 12.93 -24.63 4.28
N GLY A 579 12.58 -24.90 3.03
CA GLY A 579 11.48 -25.80 2.69
C GLY A 579 11.78 -27.26 3.08
N ALA A 580 12.99 -27.73 2.79
CA ALA A 580 13.46 -29.06 3.19
C ALA A 580 13.51 -29.21 4.72
N TRP A 581 14.03 -28.20 5.42
CA TRP A 581 14.11 -28.22 6.88
C TRP A 581 12.73 -28.20 7.54
N ALA A 582 11.80 -27.40 7.00
CA ALA A 582 10.42 -27.36 7.48
C ALA A 582 9.73 -28.73 7.37
N LEU A 583 9.88 -29.40 6.22
CA LEU A 583 9.35 -30.75 6.03
C LEU A 583 9.98 -31.74 7.02
N TYR A 584 11.29 -31.66 7.23
CA TYR A 584 11.98 -32.50 8.21
C TYR A 584 11.43 -32.30 9.64
N GLU A 585 11.31 -31.06 10.12
CA GLU A 585 10.79 -30.78 11.47
C GLU A 585 9.36 -31.28 11.65
N PHE A 586 8.53 -31.15 10.61
CA PHE A 586 7.18 -31.68 10.60
C PHE A 586 7.16 -33.20 10.72
N LEU A 587 7.96 -33.90 9.89
CA LEU A 587 8.08 -35.36 9.91
C LEU A 587 8.65 -35.89 11.23
N LEU A 588 9.63 -35.18 11.81
CA LEU A 588 10.20 -35.52 13.10
C LEU A 588 9.17 -35.38 14.22
N GLY A 589 8.38 -34.31 14.22
CA GLY A 589 7.31 -34.14 15.21
C GLY A 589 6.25 -35.23 15.12
N MET A 590 5.93 -35.71 13.91
CA MET A 590 5.05 -36.87 13.74
C MET A 590 5.64 -38.16 14.33
N ALA A 591 6.97 -38.36 14.25
CA ALA A 591 7.63 -39.55 14.77
C ALA A 591 7.84 -39.54 16.30
N ASP A 592 7.94 -38.35 16.91
CA ASP A 592 8.16 -38.16 18.34
C ASP A 592 6.89 -38.39 19.20
N ALA A 593 5.71 -38.42 18.58
CA ALA A 593 4.39 -38.56 19.22
C ALA A 593 3.91 -40.01 19.33
#